data_AF-A0A2K8WLD0-F1
#
_entry.id   AF-A0A2K8WLD0-F1
#
_cell.length_a   1.000
_cell.length_b   1.000
_cell.length_c   1.000
_cell.angle_alpha   90.00
_cell.angle_beta   90.00
_cell.angle_gamma   90.00
#
_symmetry.space_group_name_H-M   'P 1'
#
loop_
_entity.id
_entity.type
_entity.pdbx_description
1 polymer ?
#
loop_
_entity_poly.entity_id
_entity_poly.type
_entity_poly.pdbx_seq_one_letter_code
_entity_poly.pdbx_strand_id
1 'polypeptide(L)'
;MSESEQDRKRDLELRRDALRGRQFSLADLIGQEGGGFLKGESPVPFIIRLKTEIKLFISNNLQDSSGALQAVLQDMVNGADSKISSHETDPLSALRAIIEEIMENDNLYYDFVKQVDLKSGQISGDRPYFQKPGQPAHPEDEYSHESVKEKLIELLNIIDAIQPQ
;
A
#
# COMPACT_ATOMS: atom_id res chain seq x y z
N MET A 1 -43.37 -15.08 -37.00
CA MET A 1 -42.49 -14.18 -36.24
C MET A 1 -41.11 -14.28 -36.85
N SER A 2 -40.66 -13.20 -37.50
CA SER A 2 -39.48 -13.16 -38.37
C SER A 2 -38.18 -12.97 -37.57
N GLU A 3 -37.13 -13.71 -37.93
CA GLU A 3 -35.76 -13.64 -37.37
C GLU A 3 -35.19 -12.21 -37.31
N SER A 4 -35.73 -11.29 -38.13
CA SER A 4 -35.30 -9.88 -38.20
C SER A 4 -35.58 -9.04 -36.95
N GLU A 5 -36.52 -9.42 -36.08
CA GLU A 5 -36.79 -8.68 -34.84
C GLU A 5 -35.89 -9.09 -33.67
N GLN A 6 -35.44 -10.35 -33.64
CA GLN A 6 -34.54 -10.83 -32.59
C GLN A 6 -33.13 -10.26 -32.76
N ASP A 7 -32.63 -10.13 -33.99
CA ASP A 7 -31.31 -9.55 -34.24
C ASP A 7 -31.27 -8.05 -33.94
N ARG A 8 -32.35 -7.30 -34.24
CA ARG A 8 -32.45 -5.88 -33.85
C ARG A 8 -32.49 -5.68 -32.33
N LYS A 9 -33.07 -6.63 -31.59
CA LYS A 9 -33.15 -6.57 -30.12
C LYS A 9 -31.77 -6.84 -29.48
N ARG A 10 -31.01 -7.82 -29.99
CA ARG A 10 -29.63 -8.08 -29.54
C ARG A 10 -28.69 -6.92 -29.84
N ASP A 11 -28.82 -6.29 -31.02
CA ASP A 11 -27.96 -5.17 -31.40
C ASP A 11 -28.26 -3.89 -30.58
N LEU A 12 -29.51 -3.72 -30.14
CA LEU A 12 -29.92 -2.65 -29.22
C LEU A 12 -29.48 -2.89 -27.76
N GLU A 13 -29.39 -4.16 -27.32
CA GLU A 13 -28.86 -4.50 -26.00
C GLU A 13 -27.34 -4.32 -25.95
N LEU A 14 -26.61 -4.73 -26.99
CA LEU A 14 -25.15 -4.53 -27.10
C LEU A 14 -24.74 -3.05 -27.15
N ARG A 15 -25.56 -2.18 -27.76
CA ARG A 15 -25.27 -0.73 -27.83
C ARG A 15 -25.57 0.04 -26.55
N ARG A 16 -26.35 -0.52 -25.60
CA ARG A 16 -26.63 0.14 -24.31
C ARG A 16 -25.47 0.02 -23.32
N ASP A 17 -24.63 -0.99 -23.48
CA ASP A 17 -23.47 -1.21 -22.61
C ASP A 17 -22.26 -0.33 -22.99
N ALA A 18 -22.16 0.10 -24.25
CA ALA A 18 -21.07 0.97 -24.72
C ALA A 18 -21.18 2.44 -24.26
N LEU A 19 -22.34 2.87 -23.74
CA LEU A 19 -22.60 4.26 -23.32
C LEU A 19 -22.60 4.47 -21.79
N ARG A 20 -22.34 3.43 -21.01
CA ARG A 20 -22.08 3.56 -19.57
C ARG A 20 -20.62 3.29 -19.32
N GLY A 21 -19.83 4.36 -19.16
CA GLY A 21 -18.40 4.29 -18.84
C GLY A 21 -18.12 3.35 -17.67
N ARG A 22 -17.83 2.09 -17.98
CA ARG A 22 -17.59 1.03 -17.00
C ARG A 22 -16.12 1.08 -16.62
N GLN A 23 -15.83 1.45 -15.38
CA GLN A 23 -14.54 1.14 -14.79
C GLN A 23 -14.47 -0.38 -14.63
N PHE A 24 -13.57 -1.02 -15.38
CA PHE A 24 -13.32 -2.45 -15.27
C PHE A 24 -12.89 -2.76 -13.84
N SER A 25 -13.65 -3.62 -13.16
CA SER A 25 -13.32 -4.13 -11.84
C SER A 25 -12.42 -5.36 -11.98
N LEU A 26 -11.49 -5.53 -11.04
CA LEU A 26 -10.60 -6.68 -10.95
C LEU A 26 -11.35 -8.04 -11.00
N ALA A 27 -12.61 -8.07 -10.57
CA ALA A 27 -13.47 -9.25 -10.64
C ALA A 27 -13.85 -9.65 -12.09
N ASP A 28 -13.94 -8.69 -13.01
CA ASP A 28 -14.29 -8.93 -14.42
C ASP A 28 -13.10 -9.54 -15.19
N LEU A 29 -11.86 -9.24 -14.79
CA LEU A 29 -10.64 -9.82 -15.38
C LEU A 29 -10.41 -11.28 -14.93
N ILE A 30 -10.80 -11.63 -13.70
CA ILE A 30 -10.60 -12.99 -13.14
C ILE A 30 -11.50 -14.03 -13.82
N GLY A 31 -12.65 -13.61 -14.38
CA GLY A 31 -13.58 -14.53 -15.05
C GLY A 31 -13.11 -15.05 -16.42
N GLN A 32 -12.13 -14.39 -17.06
CA GLN A 32 -11.76 -14.69 -18.45
C GLN A 32 -10.57 -15.65 -18.62
N GLU A 33 -9.82 -15.95 -17.56
CA GLU A 33 -8.65 -16.86 -17.59
C GLU A 33 -8.85 -18.18 -16.81
N GLY A 34 -10.10 -18.59 -16.56
CA GLY A 34 -10.45 -19.80 -15.80
C GLY A 34 -10.17 -21.15 -16.49
N GLY A 35 -9.06 -21.28 -17.22
CA GLY A 35 -8.66 -22.48 -17.97
C GLY A 35 -7.59 -23.36 -17.31
N GLY A 36 -7.30 -23.17 -16.02
CA GLY A 36 -6.20 -23.86 -15.33
C GLY A 36 -6.49 -24.27 -13.88
N PHE A 37 -7.73 -24.61 -13.54
CA PHE A 37 -8.08 -25.10 -12.19
C PHE A 37 -7.70 -26.58 -12.02
N LEU A 38 -6.47 -26.86 -11.57
CA LEU A 38 -6.04 -28.18 -11.12
C LEU A 38 -5.55 -28.13 -9.66
N LYS A 39 -6.36 -28.74 -8.78
CA LYS A 39 -6.05 -29.27 -7.43
C LYS A 39 -5.23 -28.40 -6.46
N GLY A 40 -5.93 -27.86 -5.46
CA GLY A 40 -5.49 -27.99 -4.06
C GLY A 40 -4.96 -26.74 -3.35
N GLU A 41 -4.42 -25.75 -4.05
CA GLU A 41 -3.95 -24.51 -3.42
C GLU A 41 -4.52 -23.31 -4.17
N SER A 42 -5.28 -22.46 -3.48
CA SER A 42 -5.79 -21.21 -4.05
C SER A 42 -4.60 -20.26 -4.24
N PRO A 43 -4.23 -19.86 -5.48
CA PRO A 43 -3.17 -18.89 -5.67
C PRO A 43 -3.61 -17.56 -5.02
N VAL A 44 -2.78 -17.06 -4.10
CA VAL A 44 -2.97 -15.72 -3.51
C VAL A 44 -2.90 -14.70 -4.65
N PRO A 45 -3.84 -13.73 -4.76
CA PRO A 45 -3.80 -12.73 -5.81
C PRO A 45 -2.45 -11.98 -5.83
N PHE A 46 -1.95 -11.66 -7.02
CA PHE A 46 -0.62 -11.09 -7.20
C PHE A 46 -0.34 -9.85 -6.32
N ILE A 47 -1.27 -8.89 -6.30
CA ILE A 47 -1.15 -7.70 -5.46
C ILE A 47 -1.09 -8.02 -3.96
N ILE A 48 -1.82 -9.05 -3.51
CA ILE A 48 -1.79 -9.50 -2.11
C ILE A 48 -0.43 -10.11 -1.79
N ARG A 49 0.15 -10.87 -2.73
CA ARG A 49 1.51 -11.41 -2.59
C ARG A 49 2.55 -10.29 -2.44
N LEU A 50 2.54 -9.29 -3.33
CA LEU A 50 3.48 -8.16 -3.24
C LEU A 50 3.37 -7.40 -1.92
N LYS A 51 2.14 -7.04 -1.50
CA LYS A 51 1.91 -6.40 -0.20
C LYS A 51 2.40 -7.26 0.96
N THR A 52 2.21 -8.57 0.88
CA THR A 52 2.66 -9.50 1.92
C THR A 52 4.19 -9.51 2.01
N GLU A 53 4.88 -9.56 0.87
CA GLU A 53 6.35 -9.51 0.82
C GLU A 53 6.88 -8.18 1.39
N ILE A 54 6.28 -7.04 1.02
CA ILE A 54 6.64 -5.72 1.57
C ILE A 54 6.45 -5.67 3.09
N LYS A 55 5.29 -6.11 3.59
CA LYS A 55 5.00 -6.06 5.03
C LYS A 55 5.92 -6.96 5.83
N LEU A 56 6.21 -8.16 5.32
CA LEU A 56 7.17 -9.07 5.93
C LEU A 56 8.56 -8.43 5.99
N PHE A 57 8.97 -7.76 4.91
CA PHE A 57 10.22 -7.01 4.89
C PHE A 57 10.25 -5.90 5.96
N ILE A 58 9.19 -5.10 6.07
CA ILE A 58 9.07 -4.05 7.10
C ILE A 58 9.20 -4.67 8.49
N SER A 59 8.44 -5.72 8.80
CA SER A 59 8.46 -6.37 10.12
C SER A 59 9.85 -6.93 10.49
N ASN A 60 10.63 -7.37 9.52
CA ASN A 60 11.94 -7.97 9.77
C ASN A 60 13.08 -6.95 9.86
N ASN A 61 12.93 -5.77 9.27
CA ASN A 61 14.04 -4.84 9.07
C ASN A 61 13.83 -3.46 9.72
N LEU A 62 12.60 -3.09 10.09
CA LEU A 62 12.33 -1.82 10.76
C LEU A 62 12.36 -2.01 12.28
N GLN A 63 13.36 -1.44 12.95
CA GLN A 63 13.45 -1.46 14.41
C GLN A 63 12.42 -0.50 15.03
N ASP A 64 11.42 -1.07 15.70
CA ASP A 64 10.30 -0.32 16.24
C ASP A 64 9.79 -0.98 17.53
N SER A 65 10.04 -0.37 18.69
CA SER A 65 9.83 -1.03 19.98
C SER A 65 8.35 -1.17 20.31
N SER A 66 7.57 -0.10 20.11
CA SER A 66 6.12 -0.13 20.34
C SER A 66 5.33 -0.62 19.12
N GLY A 67 5.96 -0.74 17.94
CA GLY A 67 5.33 -1.24 16.72
C GLY A 67 4.41 -0.26 15.99
N ALA A 68 4.33 1.00 16.45
CA ALA A 68 3.44 2.00 15.86
C ALA A 68 3.91 2.45 14.47
N LEU A 69 5.21 2.64 14.26
CA LEU A 69 5.79 3.03 12.98
C LEU A 69 5.61 1.91 11.94
N GLN A 70 5.86 0.65 12.34
CA GLN A 70 5.60 -0.51 11.50
C GLN A 70 4.13 -0.56 11.09
N ALA A 71 3.19 -0.43 12.03
CA ALA A 71 1.78 -0.51 11.74
C ALA A 71 1.31 0.56 10.73
N VAL A 72 1.73 1.82 10.93
CA VAL A 72 1.34 2.92 10.03
C VAL A 72 1.94 2.74 8.64
N LEU A 73 3.22 2.34 8.54
CA LEU A 73 3.85 2.09 7.25
C LEU A 73 3.18 0.91 6.51
N GLN A 74 2.80 -0.15 7.23
CA GLN A 74 2.08 -1.28 6.66
C GLN A 74 0.65 -0.91 6.22
N ASP A 75 -0.01 0.02 6.91
CA ASP A 75 -1.31 0.56 6.52
C ASP A 75 -1.19 1.44 5.27
N MET A 76 -0.11 2.19 5.09
CA MET A 76 0.16 2.88 3.83
C MET A 76 0.36 1.90 2.67
N VAL A 77 1.12 0.81 2.89
CA VAL A 77 1.28 -0.27 1.90
C VAL A 77 -0.05 -0.90 1.53
N ASN A 78 -0.99 -1.03 2.48
CA ASN A 78 -2.34 -1.51 2.19
C ASN A 78 -3.11 -0.62 1.21
N GLY A 79 -2.91 0.70 1.25
CA GLY A 79 -3.59 1.67 0.40
C GLY A 79 -2.87 2.00 -0.92
N ALA A 80 -1.67 1.47 -1.14
CA ALA A 80 -0.79 1.85 -2.24
C ALA A 80 -0.87 0.92 -3.47
N ASP A 81 -2.01 0.29 -3.76
CA ASP A 81 -2.17 -0.75 -4.81
C ASP A 81 -1.63 -0.32 -6.17
N SER A 82 -1.96 0.90 -6.60
CA SER A 82 -1.51 1.43 -7.89
C SER A 82 0.01 1.58 -7.94
N LYS A 83 0.62 2.06 -6.85
CA LYS A 83 2.07 2.25 -6.76
C LYS A 83 2.79 0.91 -6.67
N ILE A 84 2.27 -0.04 -5.90
CA ILE A 84 2.84 -1.38 -5.79
C ILE A 84 2.75 -2.12 -7.13
N SER A 85 1.61 -2.03 -7.81
CA SER A 85 1.39 -2.69 -9.09
C SER A 85 2.28 -2.14 -10.21
N SER A 86 2.71 -0.86 -10.14
CA SER A 86 3.60 -0.27 -11.15
C SER A 86 5.06 -0.76 -11.05
N HIS A 87 5.43 -1.43 -9.96
CA HIS A 87 6.76 -2.04 -9.80
C HIS A 87 6.75 -3.55 -10.11
N GLU A 88 5.67 -4.06 -10.71
CA GLU A 88 5.50 -5.44 -11.14
C GLU A 88 6.00 -6.47 -10.13
N THR A 89 7.24 -6.97 -10.31
CA THR A 89 7.84 -8.06 -9.54
C THR A 89 8.88 -7.61 -8.52
N ASP A 90 9.05 -6.30 -8.34
CA ASP A 90 10.00 -5.72 -7.40
C ASP A 90 9.27 -5.01 -6.23
N PRO A 91 8.85 -5.76 -5.20
CA PRO A 91 8.15 -5.20 -4.06
C PRO A 91 9.00 -4.20 -3.27
N LEU A 92 10.32 -4.36 -3.25
CA LEU A 92 11.21 -3.50 -2.48
C LEU A 92 11.44 -2.15 -3.16
N SER A 93 11.47 -2.11 -4.49
CA SER A 93 11.41 -0.85 -5.24
C SER A 93 10.10 -0.09 -4.97
N ALA A 94 8.96 -0.78 -4.84
CA ALA A 94 7.71 -0.12 -4.45
C ALA A 94 7.77 0.45 -3.03
N LEU A 95 8.33 -0.29 -2.08
CA LEU A 95 8.52 0.18 -0.71
C LEU A 95 9.43 1.41 -0.68
N ARG A 96 10.54 1.38 -1.41
CA ARG A 96 11.43 2.55 -1.57
C ARG A 96 10.65 3.76 -2.07
N ALA A 97 9.90 3.63 -3.17
CA ALA A 97 9.14 4.74 -3.74
C ALA A 97 8.05 5.30 -2.79
N ILE A 98 7.53 4.48 -1.87
CA ILE A 98 6.63 4.94 -0.80
C ILE A 98 7.40 5.76 0.24
N ILE A 99 8.55 5.27 0.71
CA ILE A 99 9.36 5.97 1.72
C ILE A 99 9.94 7.27 1.17
N GLU A 100 10.44 7.27 -0.07
CA GLU A 100 10.95 8.48 -0.73
C GLU A 100 9.85 9.54 -0.87
N GLU A 101 8.63 9.17 -1.28
CA GLU A 101 7.51 10.12 -1.34
C GLU A 101 7.19 10.72 0.03
N ILE A 102 7.20 9.91 1.10
CA ILE A 102 7.03 10.40 2.48
C ILE A 102 8.13 11.41 2.82
N MET A 103 9.38 11.11 2.49
CA MET A 103 10.53 11.92 2.88
C MET A 103 10.73 13.19 2.04
N GLU A 104 10.29 13.20 0.78
CA GLU A 104 10.42 14.34 -0.13
C GLU A 104 9.34 15.41 0.08
N ASN A 105 8.22 15.05 0.73
CA ASN A 105 7.11 15.96 0.97
C ASN A 105 6.93 16.21 2.47
N ASP A 106 7.40 17.36 2.94
CA ASP A 106 7.30 17.77 4.35
C ASP A 106 5.88 17.64 4.94
N ASN A 107 4.84 17.99 4.18
CA ASN A 107 3.46 17.88 4.68
C ASN A 107 3.06 16.42 4.89
N LEU A 108 3.38 15.56 3.92
CA LEU A 108 3.14 14.12 4.04
C LEU A 108 3.97 13.52 5.17
N TYR A 109 5.22 13.96 5.33
CA TYR A 109 6.09 13.54 6.41
C TYR A 109 5.50 13.87 7.79
N TYR A 110 5.08 15.11 8.01
CA TYR A 110 4.51 15.52 9.30
C TYR A 110 3.16 14.82 9.58
N ASP A 111 2.32 14.65 8.55
CA ASP A 111 1.07 13.90 8.69
C ASP A 111 1.32 12.41 8.95
N PHE A 112 2.38 11.83 8.38
CA PHE A 112 2.81 10.46 8.65
C PHE A 112 3.26 10.30 10.10
N VAL A 113 4.17 11.15 10.59
CA VAL A 113 4.64 11.08 11.98
C VAL A 113 3.48 11.27 12.96
N LYS A 114 2.56 12.20 12.68
CA LYS A 114 1.35 12.37 13.50
C LYS A 114 0.48 11.11 13.56
N GLN A 115 0.39 10.34 12.48
CA GLN A 115 -0.30 9.06 12.49
C GLN A 115 0.43 8.01 13.33
N VAL A 116 1.77 8.02 13.31
CA VAL A 116 2.60 7.17 14.18
C VAL A 116 2.36 7.51 15.65
N ASP A 117 2.36 8.79 16.02
CA ASP A 117 2.03 9.25 17.38
C ASP A 117 0.64 8.81 17.82
N LEU A 118 -0.36 9.01 16.95
CA LEU A 118 -1.73 8.54 17.19
C LEU A 118 -1.77 7.04 17.45
N LYS A 119 -1.04 6.26 16.63
CA LYS A 119 -1.00 4.82 16.75
C LYS A 119 -0.27 4.38 18.01
N SER A 120 0.81 5.06 18.39
CA SER A 120 1.55 4.82 19.62
C SER A 120 0.65 4.99 20.85
N GLY A 121 -0.06 6.12 20.95
CA GLY A 121 -1.01 6.34 22.06
C GLY A 121 -2.18 5.36 22.07
N GLN A 122 -2.60 4.85 20.91
CA GLN A 122 -3.60 3.76 20.86
C GLN A 122 -3.04 2.42 21.39
N ILE A 123 -1.76 2.13 21.15
CA ILE A 123 -1.10 0.90 21.60
C ILE A 123 -0.82 0.96 23.09
N SER A 124 -0.27 2.07 23.60
CA SER A 124 0.09 2.23 25.00
C SER A 124 -1.10 2.58 25.90
N GLY A 125 -2.13 3.24 25.35
CA GLY A 125 -3.22 3.85 26.11
C GLY A 125 -2.90 5.26 26.62
N ASP A 126 -1.72 5.79 26.32
CA ASP A 126 -1.27 7.12 26.72
C ASP A 126 -1.67 8.20 25.71
N ARG A 127 -1.55 9.46 26.12
CA ARG A 127 -1.80 10.59 25.22
C ARG A 127 -0.64 10.73 24.22
N PRO A 128 -0.92 10.80 22.89
CA PRO A 128 0.11 11.04 21.88
C PRO A 128 0.87 12.36 22.07
N TYR A 129 2.17 12.34 21.75
CA TYR A 129 3.05 13.50 21.82
C TYR A 129 3.22 14.18 20.46
N PHE A 130 2.22 14.97 20.03
CA PHE A 130 2.32 15.65 18.74
C PHE A 130 3.41 16.73 18.72
N GLN A 131 4.43 16.52 17.88
CA GLN A 131 5.47 17.50 17.58
C GLN A 131 5.04 18.47 16.47
N LYS A 132 5.32 19.76 16.62
CA LYS A 132 5.18 20.75 15.53
C LYS A 132 6.48 20.86 14.72
N PRO A 133 6.42 21.25 13.43
CA PRO A 133 7.62 21.55 12.66
C PRO A 133 8.54 22.54 13.38
N GLY A 134 9.82 22.18 13.51
CA GLY A 134 10.83 23.00 14.21
C GLY A 134 10.75 23.01 15.74
N GLN A 135 9.79 22.32 16.36
CA GLN A 135 9.72 22.16 17.81
C GLN A 135 10.69 21.07 18.27
N PRO A 136 11.36 21.18 19.43
CA PRO A 136 12.08 20.06 20.01
C PRO A 136 11.15 18.88 20.34
N ALA A 137 11.67 17.66 20.24
CA ALA A 137 10.97 16.44 20.63
C ALA A 137 10.61 16.44 22.12
N HIS A 138 9.51 15.78 22.49
CA HIS A 138 9.22 15.52 23.89
C HIS A 138 10.20 14.45 24.43
N PRO A 139 10.73 14.57 25.66
CA PRO A 139 11.75 13.63 26.16
C PRO A 139 11.29 12.17 26.26
N GLU A 140 9.99 11.94 26.39
CA GLU A 140 9.37 10.62 26.49
C GLU A 140 8.73 10.15 25.18
N ASP A 141 8.87 10.93 24.11
CA ASP A 141 8.31 10.57 22.81
C ASP A 141 9.25 9.65 22.02
N GLU A 142 8.79 8.43 21.75
CA GLU A 142 9.49 7.45 20.93
C GLU A 142 9.54 7.83 19.44
N TYR A 143 8.59 8.65 18.98
CA TYR A 143 8.32 8.87 17.55
C TYR A 143 8.45 10.33 17.13
N SER A 144 9.49 11.00 17.61
CA SER A 144 9.85 12.34 17.12
C SER A 144 10.13 12.36 15.61
N HIS A 145 9.98 13.54 15.00
CA HIS A 145 10.35 13.82 13.61
C HIS A 145 11.80 13.44 13.28
N GLU A 146 12.74 13.45 14.22
CA GLU A 146 14.12 13.05 13.94
C GLU A 146 14.23 11.52 13.96
N SER A 147 13.74 10.88 15.03
CA SER A 147 13.80 9.43 15.20
C SER A 147 13.07 8.65 14.09
N VAL A 148 11.91 9.14 13.63
CA VAL A 148 11.18 8.49 12.52
C VAL A 148 11.97 8.62 11.22
N LYS A 149 12.58 9.79 10.97
CA LYS A 149 13.40 10.01 9.78
C LYS A 149 14.60 9.07 9.76
N GLU A 150 15.29 8.93 10.89
CA GLU A 150 16.43 8.02 11.03
C GLU A 150 16.01 6.58 10.73
N LYS A 151 14.93 6.09 11.34
CA LYS A 151 14.40 4.73 11.10
C LYS A 151 14.01 4.49 9.64
N LEU A 152 13.43 5.48 8.95
CA LEU A 152 13.10 5.40 7.53
C LEU A 152 14.36 5.38 6.64
N ILE A 153 15.37 6.19 6.97
CA ILE A 153 16.67 6.19 6.28
C ILE A 153 17.39 4.85 6.47
N GLU A 154 17.38 4.30 7.69
CA GLU A 154 17.94 2.97 7.96
C GLU A 154 17.25 1.89 7.13
N LEU A 155 15.91 1.92 7.05
CA LEU A 155 15.16 0.98 6.22
C LEU A 155 15.50 1.12 4.73
N LEU A 156 15.66 2.35 4.22
CA LEU A 156 16.13 2.60 2.84
C LEU A 156 17.53 2.04 2.61
N ASN A 157 18.46 2.26 3.54
CA ASN A 157 19.83 1.72 3.44
C ASN A 157 19.84 0.18 3.39
N ILE A 158 18.94 -0.49 4.11
CA ILE A 158 18.79 -1.95 4.04
C ILE A 158 18.27 -2.37 2.66
N ILE A 159 17.32 -1.63 2.07
CA ILE A 159 16.84 -1.89 0.70
C ILE A 159 18.01 -1.73 -0.29
N ASP A 160 18.78 -0.63 -0.19
CA ASP A 160 19.95 -0.37 -1.04
C ASP A 160 21.02 -1.46 -0.94
N ALA A 161 21.25 -2.01 0.26
CA ALA A 161 22.21 -3.09 0.46
C ALA A 161 21.77 -4.41 -0.22
N ILE A 162 20.47 -4.64 -0.35
CA ILE A 162 19.89 -5.85 -0.96
C ILE A 162 19.70 -5.67 -2.47
N GLN A 163 19.42 -4.45 -2.90
CA GLN A 163 19.19 -4.06 -4.30
C GLN A 163 20.07 -2.86 -4.67
N PRO A 164 21.38 -3.09 -4.87
CA PRO A 164 22.25 -2.04 -5.39
C PRO A 164 21.81 -1.65 -6.80
N GLN A 165 21.74 -0.34 -7.05
CA GLN A 165 21.40 0.26 -8.35
C GLN A 165 22.42 -0.10 -9.45
#